data_AF-A0A9W9X691-F1
#
_entry.id   AF-A0A9W9X691-F1
#
_cell.length_a   1.000
_cell.length_b   1.000
_cell.length_c   1.000
_cell.angle_alpha   90.00
_cell.angle_beta   90.00
_cell.angle_gamma   90.00
#
_symmetry.space_group_name_H-M   'P 1'
#
loop_
_entity.id
_entity.type
_entity.pdbx_description
1 polymer ?
#
loop_
_entity_poly.entity_id
_entity_poly.type
_entity_poly.pdbx_seq_one_letter_code
_entity_poly.pdbx_strand_id
1 'polypeptide(L)'
;MKFTNMVLAASAAGMAVAYPSGREIIPNGREISTTKRSVEKRANGFTWFGVSESGAEFGPGNIPGTLGKDYTWPVASKIQTLRDAGMNVFRIPFLMERLVPGSITGSFDATYLASLKSTVETVTKSGAYAVLDPHNYGRYGGNIISSTDDFKAWWKKVAGEFVSNDKVIFDTNNEYHDMDQTLVLNLNQAAIDGIRAAGAKSQYIFVEGNAWTGAWSWTDNNDNMKGLTDPQGKIVYEMHQYLDGDKSGTSESCVSATIGSERLKSATAWLKSNNKKGFVGEFAGGANSVCESAVSDMLSYMQENSDVWMGASWWSAGPWWGSYMYSLEPTDGPAYAAYLPILKKYFPSGSAASVDNTGSSAPSTTKAPVQITTTAAPISKPISTEPAQNAAPAPSVTSATTAPAASTLTTQPAPKKSACSAKPVTTAPAATEPATTQPAATQPASTGGDTVARWYQCGGMHYTGSTTCASGLKCVVQNPYYSQCL
;
A
#
# COMPACT_ATOMS: atom_id res chain seq x y z
N MET A 1 24.74 64.70 24.13
CA MET A 1 23.44 65.04 23.53
C MET A 1 23.62 65.29 22.05
N LYS A 2 22.78 64.66 21.22
CA LYS A 2 22.69 64.72 19.74
C LYS A 2 23.92 64.23 18.97
N PHE A 3 23.70 63.42 17.92
CA PHE A 3 23.92 63.82 16.52
C PHE A 3 23.38 62.74 15.56
N THR A 4 22.76 63.22 14.50
CA THR A 4 22.24 62.49 13.33
C THR A 4 23.29 62.53 12.21
N ASN A 5 23.31 61.48 11.38
CA ASN A 5 23.86 61.35 10.00
C ASN A 5 25.36 61.64 9.72
N MET A 6 26.09 60.61 9.25
CA MET A 6 26.86 60.71 8.00
C MET A 6 27.29 59.35 7.43
N VAL A 7 27.22 59.29 6.10
CA VAL A 7 27.63 58.23 5.16
C VAL A 7 29.15 58.06 5.14
N LEU A 8 29.65 56.84 5.00
CA LEU A 8 30.95 56.59 4.37
C LEU A 8 30.87 55.38 3.41
N ALA A 9 31.18 55.68 2.15
CA ALA A 9 31.46 54.73 1.09
C ALA A 9 32.87 54.14 1.25
N ALA A 10 33.06 52.89 0.82
CA ALA A 10 34.38 52.36 0.50
C ALA A 10 34.33 51.74 -0.90
N SER A 11 35.09 52.36 -1.79
CA SER A 11 35.29 52.02 -3.19
C SER A 11 36.26 50.85 -3.36
N ALA A 12 36.00 49.99 -4.34
CA ALA A 12 37.05 49.24 -5.02
C ALA A 12 36.75 49.28 -6.53
N ALA A 13 37.56 50.03 -7.26
CA ALA A 13 37.57 50.10 -8.71
C ALA A 13 38.59 49.10 -9.25
N GLY A 14 38.29 48.49 -10.40
CA GLY A 14 39.32 47.92 -11.28
C GLY A 14 38.91 46.64 -12.01
N MET A 15 38.33 46.81 -13.20
CA MET A 15 38.77 46.24 -14.49
C MET A 15 37.57 45.95 -15.39
N ALA A 16 37.18 46.96 -16.17
CA ALA A 16 36.35 46.78 -17.35
C ALA A 16 37.27 46.61 -18.56
N VAL A 17 37.34 45.38 -19.09
CA VAL A 17 37.88 45.13 -20.43
C VAL A 17 36.70 45.17 -21.39
N ALA A 18 36.59 46.26 -22.14
CA ALA A 18 35.71 46.36 -23.28
C ALA A 18 36.36 45.61 -24.45
N TYR A 19 35.71 44.55 -24.94
CA TYR A 19 35.97 44.01 -26.27
C TYR A 19 34.85 44.45 -27.22
N PRO A 20 35.18 44.94 -28.43
CA PRO A 20 34.22 45.39 -29.40
C PRO A 20 33.44 44.23 -30.02
N SER A 21 32.19 44.57 -30.33
CA SER A 21 31.21 43.86 -31.15
C SER A 21 31.82 43.09 -32.33
N GLY A 22 31.76 41.75 -32.24
CA GLY A 22 31.84 40.88 -33.40
C GLY A 22 30.60 41.09 -34.27
N ARG A 23 30.81 41.58 -35.49
CA ARG A 23 29.81 41.58 -36.58
C ARG A 23 29.65 40.13 -37.03
N GLU A 24 28.56 39.48 -36.64
CA GLU A 24 28.13 38.24 -37.27
C GLU A 24 27.32 38.60 -38.53
N ILE A 25 27.88 38.28 -39.70
CA ILE A 25 27.14 38.34 -40.96
C ILE A 25 26.25 37.10 -41.00
N ILE A 26 24.96 37.27 -40.72
CA ILE A 26 23.93 36.23 -40.92
C ILE A 26 23.40 36.34 -42.36
N PRO A 27 23.36 35.25 -43.15
CA PRO A 27 22.65 35.23 -44.43
C PRO A 27 21.14 35.33 -44.18
N ASN A 28 20.46 36.15 -44.97
CA ASN A 28 19.01 36.38 -44.91
C ASN A 28 18.19 35.07 -44.85
N GLY A 29 17.29 34.98 -43.85
CA GLY A 29 16.12 34.11 -43.93
C GLY A 29 16.00 33.02 -42.86
N ARG A 30 15.84 33.40 -41.59
CA ARG A 30 15.07 32.62 -40.61
C ARG A 30 14.71 33.49 -39.40
N GLU A 31 13.43 33.72 -39.17
CA GLU A 31 12.94 34.34 -37.94
C GLU A 31 13.29 33.42 -36.74
N ILE A 32 14.03 33.96 -35.77
CA ILE A 32 14.21 33.33 -34.47
C ILE A 32 13.02 33.74 -33.61
N SER A 33 12.08 32.81 -33.41
CA SER A 33 10.99 32.97 -32.45
C SER A 33 11.58 33.04 -31.04
N THR A 34 11.68 34.24 -30.49
CA THR A 34 12.00 34.51 -29.08
C THR A 34 10.73 34.40 -28.23
N THR A 35 10.06 33.25 -28.28
CA THR A 35 9.10 32.90 -27.24
C THR A 35 9.89 32.46 -26.01
N LYS A 36 9.95 33.35 -25.00
CA LYS A 36 10.21 32.95 -23.62
C LYS A 36 9.38 31.70 -23.35
N ARG A 37 10.03 30.55 -23.17
CA ARG A 37 9.39 29.41 -22.50
C ARG A 37 8.97 29.92 -21.13
N SER A 38 7.71 30.28 -20.99
CA SER A 38 7.07 30.26 -19.69
C SER A 38 7.29 28.86 -19.17
N VAL A 39 8.08 28.72 -18.11
CA VAL A 39 8.00 27.56 -17.25
C VAL A 39 6.59 27.60 -16.71
N GLU A 40 5.67 26.92 -17.38
CA GLU A 40 4.36 26.63 -16.80
C GLU A 40 4.66 25.97 -15.47
N LYS A 41 4.29 26.66 -14.39
CA LYS A 41 4.28 26.10 -13.05
C LYS A 41 3.40 24.85 -13.16
N ARG A 42 4.01 23.66 -13.21
CA ARG A 42 3.28 22.38 -13.28
C ARG A 42 2.20 22.41 -12.22
N ALA A 43 1.01 21.89 -12.53
CA ALA A 43 -0.06 21.77 -11.55
C ALA A 43 0.50 21.05 -10.30
N ASN A 44 0.75 21.80 -9.23
CA ASN A 44 1.29 21.27 -7.98
C ASN A 44 0.19 20.40 -7.37
N GLY A 45 0.43 19.10 -7.20
CA GLY A 45 -0.53 18.22 -6.55
C GLY A 45 -0.22 16.75 -6.75
N PHE A 46 -0.86 15.92 -5.93
CA PHE A 46 -0.78 14.47 -6.06
C PHE A 46 -1.59 13.99 -7.27
N THR A 47 -1.18 12.85 -7.82
CA THR A 47 -2.01 12.07 -8.77
C THR A 47 -3.12 11.36 -8.01
N TRP A 48 -2.79 10.80 -6.85
CA TRP A 48 -3.71 10.01 -6.04
C TRP A 48 -3.71 10.48 -4.59
N PHE A 49 -4.90 10.55 -3.99
CA PHE A 49 -5.04 10.68 -2.55
C PHE A 49 -6.27 9.95 -2.08
N GLY A 50 -6.14 9.16 -1.00
CA GLY A 50 -7.28 8.46 -0.46
C GLY A 50 -7.01 7.71 0.82
N VAL A 51 -7.55 6.51 0.91
CA VAL A 51 -7.65 5.75 2.16
C VAL A 51 -7.69 4.24 1.90
N SER A 52 -7.13 3.46 2.82
CA SER A 52 -7.27 2.00 2.83
C SER A 52 -8.64 1.61 3.38
N GLU A 53 -9.37 0.75 2.69
CA GLU A 53 -10.71 0.24 2.98
C GLU A 53 -10.62 -1.19 3.50
N SER A 54 -10.39 -1.31 4.81
CA SER A 54 -10.08 -2.57 5.48
C SER A 54 -11.31 -3.37 5.88
N GLY A 55 -11.12 -4.66 6.11
CA GLY A 55 -12.11 -5.58 6.66
C GLY A 55 -12.03 -6.98 6.08
N ALA A 56 -11.63 -7.13 4.81
CA ALA A 56 -11.61 -8.44 4.14
C ALA A 56 -10.40 -9.29 4.55
N GLU A 57 -9.40 -8.64 5.14
CA GLU A 57 -8.18 -9.19 5.73
C GLU A 57 -8.30 -9.50 7.23
N PHE A 58 -9.34 -9.01 7.91
CA PHE A 58 -9.50 -9.19 9.36
C PHE A 58 -9.58 -10.67 9.77
N GLY A 59 -9.23 -10.96 11.02
CA GLY A 59 -9.23 -12.34 11.55
C GLY A 59 -8.36 -13.33 10.77
N PRO A 60 -7.07 -13.03 10.46
CA PRO A 60 -6.19 -13.87 9.64
C PRO A 60 -5.82 -15.20 10.32
N GLY A 61 -6.08 -15.36 11.63
CA GLY A 61 -5.96 -16.64 12.32
C GLY A 61 -7.08 -17.63 11.98
N ASN A 62 -8.18 -17.15 11.39
CA ASN A 62 -9.34 -17.96 10.99
C ASN A 62 -9.40 -18.02 9.46
N ILE A 63 -8.80 -19.08 8.89
CA ILE A 63 -8.76 -19.34 7.45
C ILE A 63 -9.57 -20.60 7.13
N PRO A 64 -10.55 -20.55 6.20
CA PRO A 64 -10.95 -19.38 5.42
C PRO A 64 -11.70 -18.32 6.24
N GLY A 65 -12.20 -18.68 7.43
CA GLY A 65 -13.04 -17.81 8.25
C GLY A 65 -14.45 -17.65 7.68
N THR A 66 -15.29 -16.89 8.37
CA THR A 66 -16.71 -16.70 8.05
C THR A 66 -17.00 -15.20 7.86
N LEU A 67 -17.58 -14.85 6.71
CA LEU A 67 -18.06 -13.48 6.44
C LEU A 67 -19.09 -13.06 7.51
N GLY A 68 -18.94 -11.85 8.05
CA GLY A 68 -19.82 -11.32 9.10
C GLY A 68 -19.46 -11.78 10.51
N LYS A 69 -18.42 -12.61 10.66
CA LYS A 69 -17.84 -12.99 11.95
C LYS A 69 -16.34 -12.72 12.04
N ASP A 70 -15.57 -13.28 11.10
CA ASP A 70 -14.10 -13.20 11.12
C ASP A 70 -13.60 -12.05 10.25
N TYR A 71 -14.32 -11.74 9.17
CA TYR A 71 -14.01 -10.65 8.24
C TYR A 71 -15.30 -10.05 7.66
N THR A 72 -15.17 -8.90 7.01
CA THR A 72 -16.26 -8.18 6.34
C THR A 72 -15.75 -7.55 5.04
N TRP A 73 -16.63 -6.89 4.28
CA TRP A 73 -16.23 -6.10 3.13
C TRP A 73 -16.53 -4.61 3.37
N PRO A 74 -15.73 -3.70 2.80
CA PRO A 74 -16.01 -2.26 2.82
C PRO A 74 -17.43 -1.91 2.35
N VAL A 75 -18.01 -0.86 2.93
CA VAL A 75 -19.40 -0.48 2.65
C VAL A 75 -19.44 0.57 1.54
N ALA A 76 -20.15 0.25 0.45
CA ALA A 76 -20.20 1.10 -0.75
C ALA A 76 -20.62 2.56 -0.49
N SER A 77 -21.60 2.79 0.40
CA SER A 77 -22.03 4.15 0.74
C SER A 77 -21.00 4.96 1.53
N LYS A 78 -20.11 4.27 2.28
CA LYS A 78 -19.03 4.89 3.05
C LYS A 78 -17.87 5.26 2.12
N ILE A 79 -17.49 4.35 1.21
CA ILE A 79 -16.59 4.65 0.08
C ILE A 79 -17.12 5.87 -0.71
N GLN A 80 -18.42 5.88 -1.06
CA GLN A 80 -19.01 7.00 -1.80
C GLN A 80 -18.92 8.33 -1.02
N THR A 81 -19.10 8.30 0.30
CA THR A 81 -18.96 9.51 1.13
C THR A 81 -17.53 10.08 1.06
N LEU A 82 -16.52 9.22 1.10
CA LEU A 82 -15.10 9.62 0.96
C LEU A 82 -14.77 10.06 -0.47
N ARG A 83 -15.38 9.42 -1.47
CA ARG A 83 -15.30 9.81 -2.88
C ARG A 83 -15.86 11.20 -3.11
N ASP A 84 -17.04 11.49 -2.57
CA ASP A 84 -17.70 12.80 -2.66
C ASP A 84 -16.89 13.89 -1.95
N ALA A 85 -16.15 13.52 -0.90
CA ALA A 85 -15.21 14.42 -0.24
C ALA A 85 -13.98 14.76 -1.12
N GLY A 86 -13.65 13.93 -2.13
CA GLY A 86 -12.62 14.17 -3.14
C GLY A 86 -11.52 13.11 -3.25
N MET A 87 -11.56 12.05 -2.42
CA MET A 87 -10.57 10.95 -2.48
C MET A 87 -10.71 10.14 -3.76
N ASN A 88 -9.62 9.85 -4.46
CA ASN A 88 -9.64 9.23 -5.80
C ASN A 88 -8.85 7.92 -5.92
N VAL A 89 -8.35 7.38 -4.81
CA VAL A 89 -7.75 6.04 -4.72
C VAL A 89 -8.23 5.37 -3.45
N PHE A 90 -8.51 4.08 -3.50
CA PHE A 90 -8.89 3.28 -2.34
C PHE A 90 -8.08 1.99 -2.37
N ARG A 91 -7.29 1.74 -1.32
CA ARG A 91 -6.51 0.50 -1.16
C ARG A 91 -7.37 -0.54 -0.46
N ILE A 92 -7.48 -1.74 -1.00
CA ILE A 92 -8.42 -2.77 -0.54
C ILE A 92 -7.60 -3.98 -0.08
N PRO A 93 -7.26 -4.06 1.21
CA PRO A 93 -6.63 -5.23 1.80
C PRO A 93 -7.51 -6.48 1.68
N PHE A 94 -6.92 -7.61 1.31
CA PHE A 94 -7.57 -8.93 1.31
C PHE A 94 -6.53 -10.04 1.56
N LEU A 95 -6.96 -11.23 1.99
CA LEU A 95 -6.02 -12.36 2.21
C LEU A 95 -5.91 -13.26 0.98
N MET A 96 -4.67 -13.58 0.60
CA MET A 96 -4.35 -14.54 -0.45
C MET A 96 -4.99 -15.91 -0.18
N GLU A 97 -4.99 -16.38 1.07
CA GLU A 97 -5.52 -17.70 1.47
C GLU A 97 -7.04 -17.78 1.38
N ARG A 98 -7.74 -16.65 1.54
CA ARG A 98 -9.20 -16.58 1.33
C ARG A 98 -9.54 -16.52 -0.14
N LEU A 99 -8.73 -15.81 -0.93
CA LEU A 99 -8.93 -15.72 -2.38
C LEU A 99 -8.60 -17.04 -3.09
N VAL A 100 -7.48 -17.66 -2.73
CA VAL A 100 -7.00 -18.92 -3.28
C VAL A 100 -6.70 -19.87 -2.11
N PRO A 101 -7.67 -20.68 -1.65
CA PRO A 101 -7.48 -21.57 -0.52
C PRO A 101 -6.61 -22.81 -0.84
N GLY A 102 -5.94 -23.32 0.19
CA GLY A 102 -5.18 -24.58 0.16
C GLY A 102 -3.77 -24.46 -0.40
N SER A 103 -3.60 -23.95 -1.62
CA SER A 103 -2.28 -23.72 -2.23
C SER A 103 -2.28 -22.43 -3.04
N ILE A 104 -1.16 -21.73 -3.07
CA ILE A 104 -0.97 -20.49 -3.82
C ILE A 104 -1.22 -20.64 -5.33
N THR A 105 -1.13 -21.85 -5.90
CA THR A 105 -1.48 -22.13 -7.30
C THR A 105 -2.87 -22.77 -7.46
N GLY A 106 -3.65 -22.82 -6.38
CA GLY A 106 -4.97 -23.45 -6.33
C GLY A 106 -6.06 -22.69 -7.12
N SER A 107 -7.29 -23.19 -7.00
CA SER A 107 -8.49 -22.55 -7.54
C SER A 107 -8.92 -21.35 -6.70
N PHE A 108 -9.64 -20.40 -7.31
CA PHE A 108 -10.21 -19.31 -6.53
C PHE A 108 -11.36 -19.82 -5.68
N ASP A 109 -11.52 -19.27 -4.48
CA ASP A 109 -12.82 -19.27 -3.84
C ASP A 109 -13.74 -18.33 -4.62
N ALA A 110 -14.78 -18.89 -5.24
CA ALA A 110 -15.67 -18.13 -6.12
C ALA A 110 -16.46 -17.03 -5.38
N THR A 111 -16.77 -17.25 -4.10
CA THR A 111 -17.55 -16.30 -3.30
C THR A 111 -16.68 -15.12 -2.90
N TYR A 112 -15.48 -15.39 -2.38
CA TYR A 112 -14.54 -14.35 -1.97
C TYR A 112 -14.08 -13.51 -3.17
N LEU A 113 -13.79 -14.16 -4.32
CA LEU A 113 -13.46 -13.44 -5.56
C LEU A 113 -14.63 -12.56 -6.02
N ALA A 114 -15.87 -13.06 -5.99
CA ALA A 114 -17.03 -12.26 -6.38
C ALA A 114 -17.21 -11.01 -5.50
N SER A 115 -16.99 -11.14 -4.19
CA SER A 115 -17.03 -9.99 -3.27
C SER A 115 -15.89 -9.01 -3.51
N LEU A 116 -14.65 -9.48 -3.73
CA LEU A 116 -13.53 -8.61 -4.10
C LEU A 116 -13.83 -7.82 -5.38
N LYS A 117 -14.32 -8.50 -6.43
CA LYS A 117 -14.72 -7.86 -7.69
C LYS A 117 -15.82 -6.83 -7.47
N SER A 118 -16.81 -7.12 -6.64
CA SER A 118 -17.89 -6.17 -6.31
C SER A 118 -17.35 -4.89 -5.63
N THR A 119 -16.43 -5.01 -4.68
CA THR A 119 -15.82 -3.85 -4.01
C THR A 119 -14.95 -3.05 -4.98
N VAL A 120 -14.12 -3.71 -5.79
CA VAL A 120 -13.30 -3.07 -6.83
C VAL A 120 -14.18 -2.35 -7.86
N GLU A 121 -15.28 -2.95 -8.29
CA GLU A 121 -16.24 -2.32 -9.20
C GLU A 121 -16.92 -1.11 -8.58
N THR A 122 -17.24 -1.16 -7.28
CA THR A 122 -17.82 -0.01 -6.56
C THR A 122 -16.89 1.19 -6.62
N VAL A 123 -15.60 0.99 -6.32
CA VAL A 123 -14.58 2.04 -6.39
C VAL A 123 -14.36 2.53 -7.82
N THR A 124 -14.17 1.61 -8.77
CA THR A 124 -13.78 2.00 -10.13
C THR A 124 -14.92 2.61 -10.94
N LYS A 125 -16.19 2.22 -10.70
CA LYS A 125 -17.37 2.87 -11.30
C LYS A 125 -17.58 4.30 -10.80
N SER A 126 -17.05 4.66 -9.62
CA SER A 126 -17.07 6.05 -9.14
C SER A 126 -15.96 6.92 -9.77
N GLY A 127 -15.17 6.36 -10.69
CA GLY A 127 -14.03 7.00 -11.35
C GLY A 127 -12.72 7.00 -10.56
N ALA A 128 -12.73 6.46 -9.33
CA ALA A 128 -11.54 6.32 -8.48
C ALA A 128 -10.72 5.08 -8.86
N TYR A 129 -9.49 5.02 -8.37
CA TYR A 129 -8.61 3.86 -8.51
C TYR A 129 -8.80 2.88 -7.35
N ALA A 130 -8.80 1.59 -7.64
CA ALA A 130 -8.82 0.53 -6.64
C ALA A 130 -7.45 -0.16 -6.60
N VAL A 131 -6.74 -0.06 -5.47
CA VAL A 131 -5.49 -0.81 -5.24
C VAL A 131 -5.86 -2.16 -4.65
N LEU A 132 -5.54 -3.24 -5.34
CA LEU A 132 -5.71 -4.61 -4.86
C LEU A 132 -4.48 -4.97 -4.04
N ASP A 133 -4.66 -5.06 -2.73
CA ASP A 133 -3.61 -5.35 -1.75
C ASP A 133 -3.78 -6.77 -1.17
N PRO A 134 -2.97 -7.76 -1.61
CA PRO A 134 -2.83 -9.01 -0.90
C PRO A 134 -2.05 -8.75 0.41
N HIS A 135 -2.78 -8.64 1.51
CA HIS A 135 -2.31 -8.14 2.80
C HIS A 135 -1.61 -9.24 3.62
N ASN A 136 -0.48 -9.71 3.09
CA ASN A 136 0.05 -11.04 3.38
C ASN A 136 1.51 -11.07 3.87
N TYR A 137 2.22 -9.95 3.95
CA TYR A 137 3.53 -9.86 4.59
C TYR A 137 4.59 -10.76 3.95
N GLY A 138 4.50 -10.97 2.63
CA GLY A 138 5.35 -11.91 1.88
C GLY A 138 5.13 -13.38 2.25
N ARG A 139 4.00 -13.71 2.88
CA ARG A 139 3.71 -15.04 3.43
C ARG A 139 2.38 -15.60 2.92
N TYR A 140 2.34 -16.93 2.75
CA TYR A 140 1.14 -17.68 2.43
C TYR A 140 1.07 -18.93 3.32
N GLY A 141 -0.06 -19.14 3.99
CA GLY A 141 -0.21 -20.21 4.98
C GLY A 141 0.78 -20.07 6.14
N GLY A 142 1.15 -18.84 6.49
CA GLY A 142 2.13 -18.50 7.52
C GLY A 142 3.61 -18.69 7.14
N ASN A 143 3.91 -19.23 5.95
CA ASN A 143 5.28 -19.44 5.49
C ASN A 143 5.70 -18.35 4.51
N ILE A 144 6.98 -17.97 4.54
CA ILE A 144 7.57 -17.08 3.52
C ILE A 144 7.32 -17.67 2.13
N ILE A 145 6.81 -16.86 1.20
CA ILE A 145 6.65 -17.24 -0.20
C ILE A 145 8.05 -17.31 -0.82
N SER A 146 8.61 -18.51 -0.95
CA SER A 146 9.96 -18.72 -1.50
C SER A 146 9.98 -19.02 -3.00
N SER A 147 8.83 -19.40 -3.57
CA SER A 147 8.71 -19.79 -4.98
C SER A 147 8.22 -18.61 -5.82
N THR A 148 9.14 -18.01 -6.59
CA THR A 148 8.82 -16.93 -7.53
C THR A 148 7.90 -17.40 -8.65
N ASP A 149 8.02 -18.66 -9.08
CA ASP A 149 7.17 -19.23 -10.14
C ASP A 149 5.72 -19.35 -9.67
N ASP A 150 5.51 -19.81 -8.43
CA ASP A 150 4.18 -19.91 -7.84
C ASP A 150 3.56 -18.53 -7.62
N PHE A 151 4.34 -17.57 -7.13
CA PHE A 151 3.87 -16.20 -6.95
C PHE A 151 3.54 -15.50 -8.28
N LYS A 152 4.35 -15.72 -9.31
CA LYS A 152 4.08 -15.28 -10.70
C LYS A 152 2.80 -15.90 -11.25
N ALA A 153 2.58 -17.20 -11.02
CA ALA A 153 1.37 -17.89 -11.44
C ALA A 153 0.13 -17.35 -10.73
N TRP A 154 0.23 -17.10 -9.42
CA TRP A 154 -0.84 -16.47 -8.64
C TRP A 154 -1.19 -15.09 -9.19
N TRP A 155 -0.19 -14.23 -9.40
CA TRP A 155 -0.39 -12.87 -9.94
C TRP A 155 -0.95 -12.86 -11.35
N LYS A 156 -0.49 -13.78 -12.21
CA LYS A 156 -1.06 -13.94 -13.56
C LYS A 156 -2.55 -14.27 -13.51
N LYS A 157 -2.95 -15.13 -12.56
CA LYS A 157 -4.34 -15.54 -12.39
C LYS A 157 -5.20 -14.38 -11.88
N VAL A 158 -4.75 -13.70 -10.82
CA VAL A 158 -5.46 -12.55 -10.22
C VAL A 158 -5.59 -11.41 -11.22
N ALA A 159 -4.50 -11.00 -11.87
CA ALA A 159 -4.54 -9.91 -12.85
C ALA A 159 -5.45 -10.22 -14.05
N GLY A 160 -5.59 -11.50 -14.42
CA GLY A 160 -6.52 -11.95 -15.46
C GLY A 160 -7.98 -11.59 -15.18
N GLU A 161 -8.39 -11.53 -13.91
CA GLU A 161 -9.75 -11.15 -13.50
C GLU A 161 -10.05 -9.65 -13.65
N PHE A 162 -9.01 -8.83 -13.77
CA PHE A 162 -9.09 -7.36 -13.74
C PHE A 162 -8.46 -6.67 -14.95
N VAL A 163 -8.01 -7.44 -15.96
CA VAL A 163 -7.25 -6.95 -17.12
C VAL A 163 -7.92 -5.79 -17.88
N SER A 164 -9.25 -5.78 -17.96
CA SER A 164 -10.02 -4.75 -18.68
C SER A 164 -10.32 -3.50 -17.86
N ASN A 165 -9.97 -3.48 -16.56
CA ASN A 165 -10.24 -2.35 -15.69
C ASN A 165 -8.97 -1.50 -15.52
N ASP A 166 -8.91 -0.36 -16.20
CA ASP A 166 -7.75 0.55 -16.20
C ASP A 166 -7.62 1.38 -14.91
N LYS A 167 -8.64 1.34 -14.04
CA LYS A 167 -8.64 1.95 -12.71
C LYS A 167 -8.19 0.99 -11.61
N VAL A 168 -7.87 -0.26 -11.95
CA VAL A 168 -7.20 -1.16 -11.03
C VAL A 168 -5.70 -0.83 -10.96
N ILE A 169 -5.18 -0.87 -9.74
CA ILE A 169 -3.76 -0.85 -9.42
C ILE A 169 -3.46 -2.16 -8.68
N PHE A 170 -2.37 -2.82 -9.03
CA PHE A 170 -1.95 -4.05 -8.35
C PHE A 170 -0.84 -3.73 -7.37
N ASP A 171 -1.06 -3.96 -6.08
CA ASP A 171 -0.01 -3.95 -5.06
C ASP A 171 0.52 -5.37 -4.92
N THR A 172 1.84 -5.57 -5.05
CA THR A 172 2.42 -6.92 -5.09
C THR A 172 2.17 -7.73 -3.81
N ASN A 173 2.28 -7.11 -2.64
CA ASN A 173 2.04 -7.72 -1.33
C ASN A 173 2.32 -6.67 -0.25
N ASN A 174 1.43 -6.56 0.74
CA ASN A 174 1.65 -5.71 1.90
C ASN A 174 2.93 -6.10 2.66
N GLU A 175 3.81 -5.14 2.89
CA GLU A 175 4.83 -5.12 3.93
C GLU A 175 5.66 -6.40 4.06
N TYR A 176 6.48 -6.73 3.05
CA TYR A 176 7.49 -7.76 3.23
C TYR A 176 8.36 -7.43 4.47
N HIS A 177 8.64 -8.44 5.31
CA HIS A 177 9.46 -8.26 6.51
C HIS A 177 10.15 -9.56 6.91
N ASP A 178 11.32 -9.45 7.57
CA ASP A 178 12.11 -10.57 8.07
C ASP A 178 12.38 -11.64 6.99
N MET A 179 12.67 -11.16 5.78
CA MET A 179 12.90 -11.98 4.58
C MET A 179 14.27 -11.65 3.97
N ASP A 180 14.81 -12.58 3.19
CA ASP A 180 15.97 -12.31 2.36
C ASP A 180 15.67 -11.20 1.35
N GLN A 181 16.54 -10.19 1.27
CA GLN A 181 16.29 -9.00 0.45
C GLN A 181 16.34 -9.29 -1.06
N THR A 182 17.10 -10.30 -1.48
CA THR A 182 17.11 -10.73 -2.89
C THR A 182 15.81 -11.47 -3.22
N LEU A 183 15.26 -12.25 -2.29
CA LEU A 183 13.95 -12.87 -2.46
C LEU A 183 12.84 -11.81 -2.60
N VAL A 184 12.81 -10.77 -1.77
CA VAL A 184 11.80 -9.68 -1.88
C VAL A 184 11.85 -9.01 -3.26
N LEU A 185 13.05 -8.70 -3.77
CA LEU A 185 13.22 -8.20 -5.14
C LEU A 185 12.66 -9.17 -6.18
N ASN A 186 12.98 -10.46 -6.05
CA ASN A 186 12.57 -11.47 -7.02
C ASN A 186 11.05 -11.72 -6.99
N LEU A 187 10.40 -11.65 -5.81
CA LEU A 187 8.95 -11.76 -5.69
C LEU A 187 8.23 -10.57 -6.35
N ASN A 188 8.72 -9.35 -6.12
CA ASN A 188 8.19 -8.17 -6.81
C ASN A 188 8.34 -8.29 -8.35
N GLN A 189 9.49 -8.74 -8.85
CA GLN A 189 9.68 -8.97 -10.28
C GLN A 189 8.76 -10.08 -10.81
N ALA A 190 8.58 -11.15 -10.05
CA ALA A 190 7.66 -12.25 -10.39
C ALA A 190 6.20 -11.78 -10.47
N ALA A 191 5.77 -10.92 -9.55
CA ALA A 191 4.45 -10.28 -9.59
C ALA A 191 4.28 -9.43 -10.85
N ILE A 192 5.23 -8.54 -11.14
CA ILE A 192 5.21 -7.71 -12.36
C ILE A 192 5.09 -8.59 -13.61
N ASP A 193 5.96 -9.58 -13.74
CA ASP A 193 5.94 -10.51 -14.86
C ASP A 193 4.60 -11.23 -15.01
N GLY A 194 4.04 -11.73 -13.89
CA GLY A 194 2.77 -12.44 -13.86
C GLY A 194 1.61 -11.54 -14.31
N ILE A 195 1.51 -10.34 -13.74
CA ILE A 195 0.52 -9.33 -14.08
C ILE A 195 0.59 -8.99 -15.58
N ARG A 196 1.79 -8.70 -16.10
CA ARG A 196 1.95 -8.36 -17.52
C ARG A 196 1.67 -9.55 -18.43
N ALA A 197 2.03 -10.77 -18.02
CA ALA A 197 1.73 -12.00 -18.76
C ALA A 197 0.23 -12.35 -18.78
N ALA A 198 -0.58 -11.78 -17.89
CA ALA A 198 -2.05 -11.88 -17.93
C ALA A 198 -2.68 -10.93 -18.98
N GLY A 199 -1.90 -10.00 -19.55
CA GLY A 199 -2.37 -8.99 -20.48
C GLY A 199 -2.74 -7.65 -19.84
N ALA A 200 -2.58 -7.50 -18.52
CA ALA A 200 -2.84 -6.27 -17.78
C ALA A 200 -1.73 -5.24 -18.05
N LYS A 201 -1.89 -4.44 -19.12
CA LYS A 201 -0.87 -3.50 -19.63
C LYS A 201 -1.11 -2.05 -19.23
N SER A 202 -2.35 -1.66 -18.91
CA SER A 202 -2.67 -0.26 -18.60
C SER A 202 -2.47 0.09 -17.12
N GLN A 203 -2.63 -0.89 -16.24
CA GLN A 203 -2.63 -0.75 -14.79
C GLN A 203 -1.23 -0.41 -14.25
N TYR A 204 -1.21 0.42 -13.20
CA TYR A 204 -0.02 0.61 -12.38
C TYR A 204 0.25 -0.62 -11.51
N ILE A 205 1.51 -0.81 -11.15
CA ILE A 205 1.93 -1.84 -10.20
C ILE A 205 2.66 -1.15 -9.07
N PHE A 206 2.12 -1.29 -7.86
CA PHE A 206 2.74 -0.83 -6.63
C PHE A 206 3.62 -1.95 -6.11
N VAL A 207 4.90 -1.64 -5.90
CA VAL A 207 5.92 -2.58 -5.43
C VAL A 207 6.32 -2.20 -4.03
N GLU A 208 6.40 -3.21 -3.15
CA GLU A 208 6.69 -3.01 -1.74
C GLU A 208 8.05 -3.64 -1.37
N GLY A 209 8.77 -2.96 -0.48
CA GLY A 209 10.06 -3.39 0.04
C GLY A 209 9.96 -4.27 1.28
N ASN A 210 11.11 -4.71 1.75
CA ASN A 210 11.31 -5.35 3.04
C ASN A 210 11.28 -4.32 4.17
N ALA A 211 11.42 -4.80 5.42
CA ALA A 211 11.33 -3.98 6.62
C ALA A 211 10.04 -3.15 6.66
N TRP A 212 8.92 -3.83 6.39
CA TRP A 212 7.57 -3.25 6.38
C TRP A 212 7.42 -2.09 5.39
N THR A 213 8.17 -2.16 4.29
CA THR A 213 8.28 -1.13 3.25
C THR A 213 8.50 0.31 3.78
N GLY A 214 9.06 0.45 4.99
CA GLY A 214 9.05 1.71 5.72
C GLY A 214 9.94 2.78 5.09
N ALA A 215 9.38 3.93 4.74
CA ALA A 215 10.12 5.01 4.05
C ALA A 215 11.35 5.49 4.86
N TRP A 216 11.20 5.61 6.18
CA TRP A 216 12.26 6.00 7.11
C TRP A 216 13.51 5.11 7.09
N SER A 217 13.39 3.87 6.61
CA SER A 217 14.47 2.89 6.56
C SER A 217 14.71 2.36 5.14
N TRP A 218 14.10 2.98 4.13
CA TRP A 218 14.11 2.49 2.76
C TRP A 218 15.52 2.27 2.21
N THR A 219 16.40 3.26 2.40
CA THR A 219 17.76 3.22 1.85
C THR A 219 18.66 2.18 2.52
N ASP A 220 18.31 1.76 3.74
CA ASP A 220 19.12 0.81 4.52
C ASP A 220 18.79 -0.63 4.12
N ASN A 221 17.54 -0.87 3.69
CA ASN A 221 17.03 -2.21 3.44
C ASN A 221 16.75 -2.49 1.96
N ASN A 222 16.28 -1.49 1.20
CA ASN A 222 15.57 -1.70 -0.07
C ASN A 222 16.29 -1.12 -1.29
N ASP A 223 17.58 -0.78 -1.18
CA ASP A 223 18.31 -0.17 -2.30
C ASP A 223 18.36 -1.06 -3.55
N ASN A 224 18.32 -2.39 -3.43
CA ASN A 224 18.29 -3.31 -4.58
C ASN A 224 16.97 -3.22 -5.39
N MET A 225 15.89 -2.70 -4.81
CA MET A 225 14.57 -2.58 -5.45
C MET A 225 14.61 -1.72 -6.72
N LYS A 226 15.61 -0.82 -6.87
CA LYS A 226 15.80 -0.04 -8.12
C LYS A 226 15.98 -0.91 -9.37
N GLY A 227 16.36 -2.18 -9.19
CA GLY A 227 16.57 -3.16 -10.24
C GLY A 227 15.29 -3.73 -10.86
N LEU A 228 14.12 -3.46 -10.28
CA LEU A 228 12.84 -3.88 -10.84
C LEU A 228 12.58 -3.24 -12.21
N THR A 229 12.02 -4.04 -13.13
CA THR A 229 11.68 -3.62 -14.49
C THR A 229 10.25 -3.97 -14.85
N ASP A 230 9.58 -3.08 -15.56
CA ASP A 230 8.25 -3.28 -16.11
C ASP A 230 8.26 -2.80 -17.57
N PRO A 231 7.86 -3.65 -18.54
CA PRO A 231 7.80 -3.25 -19.95
C PRO A 231 6.82 -2.09 -20.21
N GLN A 232 5.89 -1.81 -19.30
CA GLN A 232 4.96 -0.67 -19.41
C GLN A 232 5.45 0.59 -18.70
N GLY A 233 6.55 0.52 -17.93
CA GLY A 233 7.10 1.65 -17.20
C GLY A 233 6.15 2.24 -16.14
N LYS A 234 5.32 1.40 -15.50
CA LYS A 234 4.26 1.80 -14.56
C LYS A 234 4.49 1.27 -13.13
N ILE A 235 5.74 1.06 -12.76
CA ILE A 235 6.13 0.75 -11.37
C ILE A 235 6.03 2.02 -10.52
N VAL A 236 5.43 1.90 -9.34
CA VAL A 236 5.45 2.90 -8.28
C VAL A 236 5.90 2.19 -6.99
N TYR A 237 6.86 2.77 -6.29
CA TYR A 237 7.39 2.20 -5.05
C TYR A 237 6.49 2.63 -3.89
N GLU A 238 5.67 1.71 -3.42
CA GLU A 238 4.78 1.92 -2.28
C GLU A 238 5.57 1.78 -1.00
N MET A 239 5.52 2.80 -0.16
CA MET A 239 6.20 2.85 1.13
C MET A 239 5.20 3.21 2.22
N HIS A 240 5.43 2.75 3.44
CA HIS A 240 4.58 3.07 4.59
C HIS A 240 5.30 3.99 5.55
N GLN A 241 4.55 4.84 6.23
CA GLN A 241 5.11 5.74 7.22
C GLN A 241 4.14 6.13 8.35
N TYR A 242 4.38 5.57 9.53
CA TYR A 242 3.78 6.04 10.78
C TYR A 242 4.69 7.04 11.51
N LEU A 243 4.16 7.73 12.51
CA LEU A 243 4.76 8.94 13.11
C LEU A 243 5.10 8.80 14.60
N ASP A 244 4.70 7.67 15.20
CA ASP A 244 5.02 7.27 16.56
C ASP A 244 6.47 6.82 16.72
N GLY A 245 6.91 6.65 17.98
CA GLY A 245 8.33 6.45 18.33
C GLY A 245 8.99 5.28 17.60
N ASP A 246 8.31 4.14 17.55
CA ASP A 246 8.78 2.90 16.91
C ASP A 246 8.28 2.73 15.47
N LYS A 247 7.58 3.74 14.93
CA LYS A 247 7.14 3.82 13.53
C LYS A 247 6.15 2.71 13.15
N SER A 248 5.49 2.10 14.13
CA SER A 248 4.58 0.96 13.94
C SER A 248 3.13 1.37 13.69
N GLY A 249 2.73 2.61 14.04
CA GLY A 249 1.33 3.02 13.96
C GLY A 249 0.46 2.43 15.06
N THR A 250 1.04 2.17 16.24
CA THR A 250 0.33 1.57 17.38
C THR A 250 0.07 2.57 18.51
N SER A 251 0.47 3.82 18.33
CA SER A 251 0.30 4.89 19.33
C SER A 251 -0.38 6.13 18.78
N GLU A 252 -1.25 6.75 19.58
CA GLU A 252 -1.83 8.06 19.25
C GLU A 252 -0.79 9.20 19.27
N SER A 253 0.41 8.96 19.80
CA SER A 253 1.45 9.97 19.93
C SER A 253 2.35 10.04 18.71
N CYS A 254 2.73 11.25 18.30
CA CYS A 254 3.76 11.49 17.30
C CYS A 254 5.01 12.06 17.95
N VAL A 255 6.19 11.70 17.45
CA VAL A 255 7.49 12.10 18.05
C VAL A 255 7.67 13.61 18.11
N SER A 256 7.29 14.31 17.04
CA SER A 256 7.35 15.76 16.93
C SER A 256 6.39 16.25 15.84
N ALA A 257 6.18 17.55 15.76
CA ALA A 257 5.38 18.17 14.71
C ALA A 257 6.02 18.13 13.31
N THR A 258 7.29 17.69 13.18
CA THR A 258 8.07 17.66 11.93
C THR A 258 8.57 16.27 11.56
N ILE A 259 8.22 15.25 12.36
CA ILE A 259 8.77 13.90 12.20
C ILE A 259 8.40 13.27 10.86
N GLY A 260 7.28 13.69 10.25
CA GLY A 260 6.80 13.17 8.98
C GLY A 260 7.77 13.43 7.83
N SER A 261 8.07 14.68 7.53
CA SER A 261 9.02 15.02 6.46
C SER A 261 10.43 14.50 6.75
N GLU A 262 10.86 14.52 8.01
CA GLU A 262 12.16 13.98 8.44
C GLU A 262 12.33 12.52 8.04
N ARG A 263 11.29 11.70 8.24
CA ARG A 263 11.29 10.27 7.89
C ARG A 263 11.23 10.02 6.38
N LEU A 264 10.75 10.97 5.58
CA LEU A 264 10.66 10.80 4.11
C LEU A 264 11.91 11.29 3.35
N LYS A 265 12.82 12.02 3.99
CA LYS A 265 13.97 12.67 3.30
C LYS A 265 14.86 11.68 2.55
N SER A 266 15.28 10.59 3.19
CA SER A 266 16.19 9.60 2.58
C SER A 266 15.52 8.88 1.41
N ALA A 267 14.28 8.40 1.59
CA ALA A 267 13.48 7.79 0.53
C ALA A 267 13.25 8.74 -0.65
N THR A 268 12.93 10.01 -0.39
CA THR A 268 12.73 11.03 -1.45
C THR A 268 13.99 11.25 -2.26
N ALA A 269 15.15 11.36 -1.61
CA ALA A 269 16.43 11.47 -2.28
C ALA A 269 16.74 10.24 -3.14
N TRP A 270 16.41 9.04 -2.63
CA TRP A 270 16.58 7.79 -3.35
C TRP A 270 15.68 7.68 -4.59
N LEU A 271 14.41 8.09 -4.49
CA LEU A 271 13.49 8.12 -5.63
C LEU A 271 14.02 9.06 -6.72
N LYS A 272 14.51 10.24 -6.33
CA LYS A 272 15.08 11.23 -7.26
C LYS A 272 16.35 10.71 -7.94
N SER A 273 17.30 10.16 -7.19
CA SER A 273 18.58 9.70 -7.74
C SER A 273 18.42 8.49 -8.67
N ASN A 274 17.39 7.67 -8.45
CA ASN A 274 17.12 6.48 -9.26
C ASN A 274 16.03 6.69 -10.31
N ASN A 275 15.53 7.92 -10.48
CA ASN A 275 14.44 8.27 -11.40
C ASN A 275 13.20 7.36 -11.23
N LYS A 276 12.77 7.19 -9.99
CA LYS A 276 11.61 6.36 -9.61
C LYS A 276 10.47 7.22 -9.10
N LYS A 277 9.27 6.63 -9.07
CA LYS A 277 8.05 7.24 -8.50
C LYS A 277 7.67 6.50 -7.23
N GLY A 278 7.24 7.23 -6.21
CA GLY A 278 6.81 6.68 -4.94
C GLY A 278 5.35 7.01 -4.62
N PHE A 279 4.75 6.21 -3.76
CA PHE A 279 3.44 6.42 -3.16
C PHE A 279 3.53 6.08 -1.67
N VAL A 280 2.89 6.87 -0.80
CA VAL A 280 2.78 6.49 0.62
C VAL A 280 1.50 5.68 0.81
N GLY A 281 1.62 4.35 0.82
CA GLY A 281 0.53 3.38 0.87
C GLY A 281 -0.28 3.40 2.16
N GLU A 282 0.42 3.67 3.26
CA GLU A 282 -0.14 3.79 4.58
C GLU A 282 0.57 4.91 5.36
N PHE A 283 -0.24 5.73 6.01
CA PHE A 283 0.20 6.65 7.04
C PHE A 283 -0.96 7.00 7.95
N ALA A 284 -0.65 7.37 9.19
CA ALA A 284 -1.63 7.86 10.15
C ALA A 284 -0.97 8.68 11.28
N GLY A 285 -1.80 9.36 12.05
CA GLY A 285 -1.45 10.02 13.31
C GLY A 285 -2.67 10.12 14.22
N GLY A 286 -2.46 10.17 15.53
CA GLY A 286 -3.56 10.32 16.49
C GLY A 286 -4.21 11.70 16.41
N ALA A 287 -5.46 11.83 16.84
CA ALA A 287 -6.22 13.09 16.80
C ALA A 287 -5.75 14.08 17.90
N ASN A 288 -4.55 14.64 17.71
CA ASN A 288 -3.96 15.67 18.56
C ASN A 288 -3.09 16.62 17.73
N SER A 289 -2.86 17.83 18.27
CA SER A 289 -2.21 18.93 17.53
C SER A 289 -0.79 18.61 17.04
N VAL A 290 -0.01 17.78 17.76
CA VAL A 290 1.34 17.39 17.35
C VAL A 290 1.26 16.49 16.13
N CYS A 291 0.41 15.47 16.17
CA CYS A 291 0.22 14.55 15.05
C CYS A 291 -0.44 15.21 13.84
N GLU A 292 -1.42 16.10 14.03
CA GLU A 292 -2.04 16.88 12.95
C GLU A 292 -1.01 17.75 12.22
N SER A 293 -0.09 18.36 12.99
CA SER A 293 1.03 19.13 12.44
C SER A 293 2.02 18.23 11.70
N ALA A 294 2.37 17.07 12.27
CA ALA A 294 3.29 16.11 11.66
C ALA A 294 2.77 15.52 10.34
N VAL A 295 1.46 15.23 10.25
CA VAL A 295 0.81 14.80 9.01
C VAL A 295 0.82 15.93 7.99
N SER A 296 0.50 17.16 8.39
CA SER A 296 0.54 18.32 7.49
C SER A 296 1.96 18.59 6.97
N ASP A 297 2.98 18.46 7.83
CA ASP A 297 4.39 18.54 7.48
C ASP A 297 4.78 17.47 6.44
N MET A 298 4.42 16.21 6.69
CA MET A 298 4.68 15.10 5.78
C MET A 298 4.08 15.33 4.39
N LEU A 299 2.78 15.63 4.33
CA LEU A 299 2.04 15.77 3.08
C LEU A 299 2.48 17.02 2.29
N SER A 300 2.83 18.11 2.98
CA SER A 300 3.35 19.31 2.33
C SER A 300 4.73 19.04 1.71
N TYR A 301 5.62 18.36 2.45
CA TYR A 301 6.92 17.93 1.92
C TYR A 301 6.76 17.02 0.70
N MET A 302 5.81 16.09 0.72
CA MET A 302 5.53 15.23 -0.43
C MET A 302 5.00 16.03 -1.64
N GLN A 303 4.12 17.02 -1.46
CA GLN A 303 3.66 17.88 -2.55
C GLN A 303 4.77 18.73 -3.17
N GLU A 304 5.68 19.26 -2.35
CA GLU A 304 6.89 19.97 -2.81
C GLU A 304 7.81 19.07 -3.64
N ASN A 305 7.74 17.76 -3.42
CA ASN A 305 8.49 16.72 -4.12
C ASN A 305 7.57 15.84 -4.98
N SER A 306 6.48 16.42 -5.52
CA SER A 306 5.51 15.73 -6.39
C SER A 306 6.08 15.32 -7.75
N ASP A 307 7.32 15.72 -8.05
CA ASP A 307 8.09 15.16 -9.15
C ASP A 307 8.43 13.67 -8.93
N VAL A 308 8.45 13.18 -7.69
CA VAL A 308 8.65 11.75 -7.36
C VAL A 308 7.50 11.15 -6.55
N TRP A 309 6.83 11.91 -5.68
CA TRP A 309 5.70 11.41 -4.90
C TRP A 309 4.38 11.57 -5.64
N MET A 310 3.76 10.45 -6.00
CA MET A 310 2.50 10.42 -6.74
C MET A 310 1.26 10.60 -5.84
N GLY A 311 1.38 10.39 -4.53
CA GLY A 311 0.22 10.41 -3.65
C GLY A 311 0.43 9.77 -2.29
N ALA A 312 -0.66 9.70 -1.53
CA ALA A 312 -0.73 9.01 -0.25
C ALA A 312 -2.12 8.37 -0.01
N SER A 313 -2.17 7.33 0.82
CA SER A 313 -3.40 6.69 1.31
C SER A 313 -3.37 6.58 2.84
N TRP A 314 -4.41 7.09 3.49
CA TRP A 314 -4.54 7.05 4.94
C TRP A 314 -4.86 5.63 5.42
N TRP A 315 -4.23 5.20 6.52
CA TRP A 315 -4.62 3.99 7.24
C TRP A 315 -5.48 4.33 8.46
N SER A 316 -6.79 4.02 8.50
CA SER A 316 -7.61 3.33 7.50
C SER A 316 -9.11 3.65 7.71
N ALA A 317 -9.94 3.44 6.70
CA ALA A 317 -11.39 3.32 6.76
C ALA A 317 -11.83 1.84 6.69
N GLY A 318 -13.12 1.55 6.88
CA GLY A 318 -13.66 0.20 6.95
C GLY A 318 -14.70 0.04 8.06
N PRO A 319 -15.71 -0.82 7.88
CA PRO A 319 -16.92 -0.81 8.71
C PRO A 319 -16.74 -1.40 10.11
N TRP A 320 -15.62 -2.07 10.39
CA TRP A 320 -15.38 -2.80 11.64
C TRP A 320 -14.31 -2.17 12.54
N TRP A 321 -13.90 -0.94 12.25
CA TRP A 321 -12.87 -0.27 13.04
C TRP A 321 -13.32 0.18 14.43
N GLY A 322 -14.63 0.36 14.67
CA GLY A 322 -15.14 0.79 15.97
C GLY A 322 -14.44 2.06 16.48
N SER A 323 -13.83 1.98 17.66
CA SER A 323 -13.11 3.09 18.30
C SER A 323 -11.63 3.18 17.94
N TYR A 324 -11.17 2.49 16.89
CA TYR A 324 -9.77 2.53 16.47
C TYR A 324 -9.31 3.98 16.21
N MET A 325 -8.20 4.36 16.83
CA MET A 325 -7.68 5.73 16.86
C MET A 325 -7.45 6.38 15.48
N TYR A 326 -7.17 5.59 14.45
CA TYR A 326 -6.95 6.10 13.09
C TYR A 326 -8.13 5.85 12.15
N SER A 327 -9.28 5.40 12.66
CA SER A 327 -10.44 5.14 11.80
C SER A 327 -10.89 6.41 11.10
N LEU A 328 -10.79 6.41 9.78
CA LEU A 328 -11.33 7.42 8.87
C LEU A 328 -12.69 6.99 8.29
N GLU A 329 -13.31 5.96 8.87
CA GLU A 329 -14.64 5.50 8.46
C GLU A 329 -15.68 6.62 8.71
N PRO A 330 -16.36 7.12 7.66
CA PRO A 330 -17.38 8.14 7.84
C PRO A 330 -18.56 7.61 8.66
N THR A 331 -19.24 8.40 9.47
CA THR A 331 -18.91 9.74 9.98
C THR A 331 -18.31 9.66 11.38
N ASP A 332 -18.05 8.45 11.87
CA ASP A 332 -17.99 8.14 13.29
C ASP A 332 -16.59 7.70 13.73
N GLY A 333 -15.69 7.42 12.78
CA GLY A 333 -14.30 7.09 13.07
C GLY A 333 -13.57 8.22 13.80
N PRO A 334 -12.78 7.94 14.86
CA PRO A 334 -12.08 8.97 15.63
C PRO A 334 -11.19 9.92 14.79
N ALA A 335 -10.59 9.44 13.70
CA ALA A 335 -9.79 10.29 12.82
C ALA A 335 -10.64 11.08 11.80
N TYR A 336 -11.86 10.65 11.49
CA TYR A 336 -12.67 11.23 10.41
C TYR A 336 -12.88 12.74 10.59
N ALA A 337 -13.40 13.16 11.75
CA ALA A 337 -13.69 14.57 12.00
C ALA A 337 -12.43 15.44 12.14
N ALA A 338 -11.37 14.90 12.72
CA ALA A 338 -10.11 15.62 12.95
C ALA A 338 -9.30 15.78 11.65
N TYR A 339 -9.13 14.69 10.90
CA TYR A 339 -8.21 14.64 9.77
C TYR A 339 -8.86 14.98 8.43
N LEU A 340 -10.14 14.68 8.18
CA LEU A 340 -10.74 14.96 6.87
C LEU A 340 -10.54 16.43 6.41
N PRO A 341 -10.72 17.46 7.26
CA PRO A 341 -10.43 18.86 6.87
C PRO A 341 -8.96 19.13 6.55
N ILE A 342 -8.02 18.42 7.20
CA ILE A 342 -6.58 18.53 6.94
C ILE A 342 -6.26 17.87 5.61
N LEU A 343 -6.68 16.62 5.43
CA LEU A 343 -6.41 15.80 4.24
C LEU A 343 -7.00 16.40 2.96
N LYS A 344 -8.19 17.02 3.04
CA LYS A 344 -8.86 17.69 1.91
C LYS A 344 -7.99 18.74 1.19
N LYS A 345 -7.04 19.36 1.89
CA LYS A 345 -6.09 20.33 1.30
C LYS A 345 -5.16 19.69 0.26
N TYR A 346 -5.00 18.37 0.32
CA TYR A 346 -4.05 17.61 -0.49
C TYR A 346 -4.73 16.78 -1.59
N PHE A 347 -6.08 16.78 -1.66
CA PHE A 347 -6.80 16.01 -2.65
C PHE A 347 -6.52 16.51 -4.08
N PRO A 348 -6.44 15.63 -5.09
CA PRO A 348 -6.16 16.07 -6.45
C PRO A 348 -7.31 16.91 -7.03
N SER A 349 -7.00 18.04 -7.65
CA SER A 349 -7.99 18.96 -8.26
C SER A 349 -8.90 18.24 -9.27
N GLY A 350 -10.20 18.56 -9.25
CA GLY A 350 -11.18 17.95 -10.16
C GLY A 350 -11.57 16.52 -9.80
N SER A 351 -11.09 16.00 -8.67
CA SER A 351 -11.39 14.65 -8.20
C SER A 351 -12.65 14.58 -7.34
N ALA A 352 -13.60 15.51 -7.36
CA ALA A 352 -14.93 15.18 -6.83
C ALA A 352 -15.66 14.28 -7.83
N ALA A 353 -16.56 13.40 -7.39
CA ALA A 353 -17.41 12.67 -8.34
C ALA A 353 -18.16 13.69 -9.21
N SER A 354 -18.02 13.61 -10.54
CA SER A 354 -18.91 14.36 -11.43
C SER A 354 -20.30 13.79 -11.24
N VAL A 355 -21.18 14.53 -10.58
CA VAL A 355 -22.61 14.26 -10.63
C VAL A 355 -23.02 14.58 -12.06
N ASP A 356 -23.03 13.58 -12.93
CA ASP A 356 -23.60 13.69 -14.26
C ASP A 356 -25.10 13.90 -14.12
N ASN A 357 -25.47 15.16 -13.92
CA ASN A 357 -26.84 15.63 -13.98
C ASN A 357 -27.21 15.80 -15.45
N THR A 358 -27.21 14.71 -16.23
CA THR A 358 -27.83 14.69 -17.55
C THR A 358 -29.33 14.47 -17.37
N GLY A 359 -29.98 15.49 -16.83
CA GLY A 359 -31.42 15.67 -16.96
C GLY A 359 -31.76 15.86 -18.43
N SER A 360 -32.10 14.76 -19.11
CA SER A 360 -32.75 14.83 -20.42
C SER A 360 -34.17 15.35 -20.20
N SER A 361 -34.39 16.59 -20.61
CA SER A 361 -35.67 17.28 -20.64
C SER A 361 -36.58 16.63 -21.69
N ALA A 362 -37.46 15.73 -21.23
CA ALA A 362 -38.63 15.30 -21.99
C ALA A 362 -39.89 16.03 -21.50
N PRO A 363 -40.80 16.51 -22.38
CA PRO A 363 -41.95 17.29 -21.96
C PRO A 363 -43.00 16.44 -21.26
N SER A 364 -43.47 16.94 -20.12
CA SER A 364 -44.60 16.43 -19.35
C SER A 364 -45.90 16.45 -20.16
N THR A 365 -46.51 15.28 -20.35
CA THR A 365 -47.96 15.18 -20.57
C THR A 365 -48.57 14.41 -19.41
N THR A 366 -49.49 15.07 -18.73
CA THR A 366 -50.19 14.62 -17.54
C THR A 366 -51.23 13.55 -17.89
N LYS A 367 -51.15 12.39 -17.24
CA LYS A 367 -52.31 11.52 -17.02
C LYS A 367 -52.26 10.87 -15.63
N ALA A 368 -53.40 10.93 -14.97
CA ALA A 368 -53.69 10.60 -13.58
C ALA A 368 -53.40 9.13 -13.19
N PRO A 369 -53.27 8.82 -11.88
CA PRO A 369 -52.79 7.52 -11.42
C PRO A 369 -53.91 6.46 -11.39
N VAL A 370 -53.61 5.28 -11.90
CA VAL A 370 -54.44 4.07 -11.72
C VAL A 370 -53.89 3.28 -10.55
N GLN A 371 -54.73 3.14 -9.53
CA GLN A 371 -54.53 2.34 -8.33
C GLN A 371 -54.61 0.85 -8.69
N ILE A 372 -53.60 0.06 -8.33
CA ILE A 372 -53.69 -1.41 -8.37
C ILE A 372 -53.59 -1.94 -6.94
N THR A 373 -54.70 -2.50 -6.49
CA THR A 373 -54.92 -3.20 -5.24
C THR A 373 -54.29 -4.60 -5.31
N THR A 374 -53.42 -4.94 -4.37
CA THR A 374 -52.95 -6.32 -4.15
C THR A 374 -53.92 -7.06 -3.23
N THR A 375 -54.49 -8.16 -3.71
CA THR A 375 -55.20 -9.13 -2.88
C THR A 375 -54.53 -10.49 -3.04
N ALA A 376 -54.01 -11.03 -1.95
CA ALA A 376 -53.48 -12.38 -1.84
C ALA A 376 -54.58 -13.35 -1.40
N ALA A 377 -54.58 -14.57 -1.95
CA ALA A 377 -55.07 -15.76 -1.26
C ALA A 377 -54.48 -17.05 -1.89
N PRO A 378 -54.33 -18.14 -1.12
CA PRO A 378 -53.37 -19.22 -1.37
C PRO A 378 -54.03 -20.51 -1.90
N ILE A 379 -53.25 -21.40 -2.51
CA ILE A 379 -53.67 -22.79 -2.77
C ILE A 379 -52.57 -23.77 -2.34
N SER A 380 -52.99 -24.73 -1.54
CA SER A 380 -52.24 -25.80 -0.90
C SER A 380 -52.53 -27.13 -1.60
N LYS A 381 -51.51 -27.99 -1.84
CA LYS A 381 -51.38 -29.36 -1.29
C LYS A 381 -50.27 -30.19 -1.98
N PRO A 382 -49.77 -31.26 -1.31
CA PRO A 382 -48.44 -31.84 -1.50
C PRO A 382 -48.44 -33.25 -2.11
N ILE A 383 -47.29 -33.74 -2.59
CA ILE A 383 -47.00 -35.17 -2.80
C ILE A 383 -45.53 -35.48 -2.42
N SER A 384 -45.32 -36.70 -1.93
CA SER A 384 -44.29 -37.21 -1.03
C SER A 384 -43.35 -38.25 -1.69
N THR A 385 -42.09 -38.28 -1.22
CA THR A 385 -41.19 -39.42 -0.88
C THR A 385 -40.85 -40.60 -1.85
N GLU A 386 -39.53 -40.66 -2.17
CA GLU A 386 -38.57 -41.80 -2.03
C GLU A 386 -38.51 -42.98 -3.06
N PRO A 387 -37.47 -43.88 -3.05
CA PRO A 387 -36.39 -43.90 -4.05
C PRO A 387 -36.23 -45.28 -4.77
N ALA A 388 -35.28 -45.39 -5.73
CA ALA A 388 -34.93 -46.68 -6.33
C ALA A 388 -33.41 -46.89 -6.50
N GLN A 389 -32.97 -48.11 -6.20
CA GLN A 389 -31.60 -48.63 -6.12
C GLN A 389 -31.14 -49.36 -7.41
N ASN A 390 -29.81 -49.42 -7.59
CA ASN A 390 -28.92 -50.47 -8.17
C ASN A 390 -29.20 -51.12 -9.54
N ALA A 391 -28.16 -51.14 -10.41
CA ALA A 391 -27.38 -52.34 -10.78
C ALA A 391 -26.35 -52.08 -11.92
N ALA A 392 -25.13 -52.62 -11.78
CA ALA A 392 -24.13 -52.86 -12.86
C ALA A 392 -24.42 -54.21 -13.58
N PRO A 393 -23.74 -54.67 -14.67
CA PRO A 393 -22.28 -54.83 -14.81
C PRO A 393 -21.67 -54.61 -16.23
N ALA A 394 -20.35 -54.82 -16.34
CA ALA A 394 -19.43 -54.63 -17.48
C ALA A 394 -19.65 -55.55 -18.71
N PRO A 395 -18.83 -55.39 -19.77
CA PRO A 395 -17.82 -56.43 -20.00
C PRO A 395 -16.40 -55.94 -20.37
N SER A 396 -15.46 -56.85 -20.16
CA SER A 396 -14.00 -56.79 -20.32
C SER A 396 -13.54 -57.49 -21.61
N VAL A 397 -12.40 -57.07 -22.21
CA VAL A 397 -11.35 -57.92 -22.84
C VAL A 397 -10.13 -57.03 -23.20
N THR A 398 -8.95 -57.17 -22.55
CA THR A 398 -7.72 -57.95 -22.95
C THR A 398 -7.06 -57.50 -24.27
N SER A 399 -5.74 -57.34 -24.47
CA SER A 399 -4.52 -57.56 -23.69
C SER A 399 -3.29 -56.95 -24.42
N ALA A 400 -2.18 -56.88 -23.68
CA ALA A 400 -0.77 -57.15 -24.09
C ALA A 400 0.04 -56.05 -24.82
N THR A 401 1.07 -55.47 -24.19
CA THR A 401 2.47 -55.94 -23.98
C THR A 401 3.41 -55.35 -25.05
N THR A 402 4.38 -54.52 -24.64
CA THR A 402 5.83 -54.71 -24.82
C THR A 402 6.61 -53.47 -24.35
N ALA A 403 7.45 -53.67 -23.33
CA ALA A 403 8.76 -53.02 -23.22
C ALA A 403 9.75 -53.80 -24.12
N PRO A 404 10.91 -53.23 -24.52
CA PRO A 404 12.12 -53.24 -23.66
C PRO A 404 12.95 -51.95 -23.90
N ALA A 405 14.14 -51.65 -23.34
CA ALA A 405 15.16 -52.36 -22.57
C ALA A 405 15.96 -51.30 -21.78
N ALA A 406 16.62 -51.78 -20.72
CA ALA A 406 17.59 -51.09 -19.88
C ALA A 406 18.93 -50.81 -20.59
N SER A 407 19.69 -49.85 -20.06
CA SER A 407 21.15 -49.91 -20.03
C SER A 407 21.66 -49.44 -18.67
N THR A 408 22.56 -50.23 -18.11
CA THR A 408 23.11 -50.24 -16.76
C THR A 408 24.44 -49.49 -16.63
N LEU A 409 24.89 -49.35 -15.35
CA LEU A 409 26.26 -49.07 -14.83
C LEU A 409 26.62 -47.57 -14.73
N THR A 410 27.19 -47.01 -13.65
CA THR A 410 28.10 -47.51 -12.60
C THR A 410 28.00 -46.71 -11.29
N THR A 411 28.53 -47.29 -10.20
CA THR A 411 28.65 -46.78 -8.82
C THR A 411 29.89 -45.91 -8.53
N GLN A 412 29.70 -44.86 -7.71
CA GLN A 412 30.65 -44.12 -6.81
C GLN A 412 31.82 -43.30 -7.41
N PRO A 413 32.43 -42.30 -6.69
CA PRO A 413 32.15 -41.79 -5.33
C PRO A 413 32.05 -40.24 -5.20
N ALA A 414 31.70 -39.79 -3.98
CA ALA A 414 31.58 -38.39 -3.54
C ALA A 414 32.88 -37.56 -3.72
N PRO A 415 32.79 -36.25 -4.06
CA PRO A 415 33.94 -35.37 -3.98
C PRO A 415 34.11 -34.81 -2.56
N LYS A 416 35.33 -34.98 -2.06
CA LYS A 416 35.86 -34.43 -0.81
C LYS A 416 35.86 -32.90 -0.84
N LYS A 417 35.66 -32.34 0.36
CA LYS A 417 36.00 -30.95 0.74
C LYS A 417 37.39 -30.58 0.21
N SER A 418 37.49 -29.49 -0.56
CA SER A 418 38.76 -28.82 -0.84
C SER A 418 38.79 -27.51 -0.06
N ALA A 419 39.68 -27.46 0.93
CA ALA A 419 40.08 -26.24 1.60
C ALA A 419 40.85 -25.36 0.61
N CYS A 420 40.47 -24.09 0.48
CA CYS A 420 41.29 -23.08 -0.18
C CYS A 420 41.97 -22.25 0.91
N SER A 421 43.30 -22.28 0.90
CA SER A 421 44.18 -21.65 1.88
C SER A 421 44.28 -20.14 1.57
N ALA A 422 43.76 -19.29 2.46
CA ALA A 422 44.05 -17.86 2.43
C ALA A 422 45.23 -17.56 3.37
N LYS A 423 46.22 -16.83 2.84
CA LYS A 423 47.43 -16.37 3.54
C LYS A 423 47.06 -15.23 4.50
N PRO A 424 47.71 -15.08 5.67
CA PRO A 424 47.33 -14.06 6.65
C PRO A 424 47.84 -12.68 6.21
N VAL A 425 46.95 -11.70 6.12
CA VAL A 425 47.30 -10.28 6.08
C VAL A 425 47.08 -9.71 7.47
N THR A 426 48.18 -9.43 8.16
CA THR A 426 48.22 -8.67 9.40
C THR A 426 48.01 -7.18 9.10
N THR A 427 46.94 -6.59 9.63
CA THR A 427 46.83 -5.15 9.82
C THR A 427 46.56 -4.87 11.31
N ALA A 428 47.43 -4.04 11.88
CA ALA A 428 47.40 -3.58 13.26
C ALA A 428 46.23 -2.59 13.50
N PRO A 429 45.75 -2.43 14.75
CA PRO A 429 44.56 -1.64 15.05
C PRO A 429 44.87 -0.14 15.05
N ALA A 430 44.04 0.65 14.37
CA ALA A 430 44.05 2.10 14.45
C ALA A 430 43.31 2.55 15.71
N ALA A 431 43.89 3.54 16.38
CA ALA A 431 43.48 4.08 17.67
C ALA A 431 42.11 4.76 17.63
N THR A 432 41.31 4.48 18.66
CA THR A 432 40.03 5.12 18.97
C THR A 432 40.27 6.44 19.73
N GLU A 433 39.71 7.54 19.22
CA GLU A 433 39.49 8.78 20.00
C GLU A 433 38.08 8.74 20.63
N PRO A 434 37.86 9.36 21.80
CA PRO A 434 36.68 9.10 22.61
C PRO A 434 35.48 9.93 22.13
N ALA A 435 34.36 9.25 21.89
CA ALA A 435 33.07 9.89 21.70
C ALA A 435 32.59 10.51 23.04
N THR A 436 32.32 11.81 23.01
CA THR A 436 31.68 12.56 24.08
C THR A 436 30.27 12.02 24.34
N THR A 437 30.08 11.46 25.54
CA THR A 437 28.77 11.03 26.05
C THR A 437 27.93 12.23 26.46
N GLN A 438 26.80 12.45 25.78
CA GLN A 438 25.68 13.25 26.27
C GLN A 438 24.51 12.30 26.60
N PRO A 439 23.72 12.54 27.66
CA PRO A 439 22.92 11.50 28.29
C PRO A 439 21.79 10.99 27.40
N ALA A 440 21.65 9.67 27.35
CA ALA A 440 20.42 9.03 26.91
C ALA A 440 19.25 9.57 27.74
N ALA A 441 18.26 10.16 27.06
CA ALA A 441 16.96 10.40 27.66
C ALA A 441 16.40 9.03 28.08
N THR A 442 16.35 8.82 29.38
CA THR A 442 15.89 7.59 30.01
C THR A 442 14.39 7.50 29.76
N GLN A 443 13.96 6.63 28.84
CA GLN A 443 12.65 6.00 28.99
C GLN A 443 12.70 5.17 30.28
N PRO A 444 11.64 5.16 31.11
CA PRO A 444 11.52 4.13 32.11
C PRO A 444 11.39 2.80 31.38
N ALA A 445 12.40 1.94 31.52
CA ALA A 445 12.23 0.52 31.26
C ALA A 445 11.17 0.01 32.24
N SER A 446 10.02 -0.42 31.74
CA SER A 446 9.10 -1.22 32.57
C SER A 446 9.73 -2.61 32.72
N THR A 447 10.51 -2.76 33.77
CA THR A 447 10.80 -4.04 34.38
C THR A 447 9.49 -4.81 34.58
N GLY A 448 9.47 -6.10 34.23
CA GLY A 448 8.27 -6.94 34.23
C GLY A 448 7.37 -6.75 35.46
N GLY A 449 6.09 -6.48 35.22
CA GLY A 449 5.08 -6.31 36.28
C GLY A 449 3.94 -5.34 35.99
N ASP A 450 4.00 -4.52 34.94
CA ASP A 450 3.07 -3.40 34.81
C ASP A 450 1.88 -3.69 33.88
N THR A 451 0.70 -3.42 34.42
CA THR A 451 -0.56 -3.46 33.67
C THR A 451 -0.60 -2.32 32.64
N VAL A 452 -1.12 -2.59 31.45
CA VAL A 452 -1.25 -1.63 30.34
C VAL A 452 -2.36 -0.62 30.63
N ALA A 453 -2.05 0.67 30.56
CA ALA A 453 -3.01 1.74 30.78
C ALA A 453 -4.13 1.76 29.72
N ARG A 454 -5.26 2.41 30.06
CA ARG A 454 -6.37 2.63 29.13
C ARG A 454 -5.85 3.29 27.85
N TRP A 455 -6.26 2.77 26.70
CA TRP A 455 -5.86 3.19 25.35
C TRP A 455 -4.46 2.78 24.87
N TYR A 456 -3.73 1.97 25.63
CA TYR A 456 -2.44 1.44 25.19
C TYR A 456 -2.56 0.00 24.66
N GLN A 457 -1.61 -0.37 23.79
CA GLN A 457 -1.56 -1.70 23.21
C GLN A 457 -1.32 -2.77 24.27
N CYS A 458 -2.14 -3.81 24.25
CA CYS A 458 -2.09 -4.97 25.15
C CYS A 458 -2.05 -6.30 24.38
N GLY A 459 -1.88 -6.25 23.07
CA GLY A 459 -1.86 -7.44 22.22
C GLY A 459 -1.79 -7.08 20.75
N GLY A 460 -1.80 -8.12 19.91
CA GLY A 460 -1.58 -7.99 18.49
C GLY A 460 -0.49 -8.94 18.01
N MET A 461 -0.52 -9.27 16.71
CA MET A 461 0.47 -10.10 16.05
C MET A 461 1.83 -9.43 16.16
N HIS A 462 2.82 -10.17 16.65
CA HIS A 462 4.18 -9.71 16.95
C HIS A 462 4.35 -8.79 18.19
N TYR A 463 3.29 -8.48 18.93
CA TYR A 463 3.40 -7.71 20.17
C TYR A 463 4.07 -8.55 21.28
N THR A 464 5.18 -8.05 21.84
CA THR A 464 5.93 -8.71 22.92
C THR A 464 5.79 -8.03 24.28
N GLY A 465 4.93 -7.00 24.40
CA GLY A 465 4.71 -6.26 25.64
C GLY A 465 3.71 -6.92 26.60
N SER A 466 3.30 -6.19 27.64
CA SER A 466 2.36 -6.68 28.65
C SER A 466 0.96 -6.89 28.06
N THR A 467 0.34 -8.03 28.31
CA THR A 467 -1.02 -8.34 27.81
C THR A 467 -2.12 -8.10 28.85
N THR A 468 -1.73 -7.68 30.05
CA THR A 468 -2.65 -7.45 31.17
C THR A 468 -2.99 -5.97 31.26
N CYS A 469 -4.26 -5.61 31.09
CA CYS A 469 -4.71 -4.22 31.23
C CYS A 469 -4.84 -3.78 32.70
N ALA A 470 -4.76 -2.47 32.95
CA ALA A 470 -4.99 -1.88 34.27
C ALA A 470 -6.39 -2.25 34.80
N SER A 471 -6.54 -2.28 36.13
CA SER A 471 -7.75 -2.77 36.79
C SER A 471 -9.03 -2.13 36.22
N GLY A 472 -10.00 -2.98 35.85
CA GLY A 472 -11.28 -2.57 35.27
C GLY A 472 -11.32 -2.47 33.75
N LEU A 473 -10.17 -2.64 33.08
CA LEU A 473 -10.06 -2.61 31.62
C LEU A 473 -9.91 -4.03 31.06
N LYS A 474 -10.30 -4.22 29.80
CA LYS A 474 -10.07 -5.47 29.07
C LYS A 474 -9.17 -5.24 27.89
N CYS A 475 -8.31 -6.22 27.60
CA CYS A 475 -7.58 -6.19 26.34
C CYS A 475 -8.53 -6.56 25.21
N VAL A 476 -8.95 -5.55 24.45
CA VAL A 476 -9.89 -5.70 23.34
C VAL A 476 -9.11 -5.69 22.05
N VAL A 477 -9.18 -6.81 21.32
CA VAL A 477 -8.63 -6.92 19.97
C VAL A 477 -9.31 -5.88 19.07
N GLN A 478 -8.53 -4.96 18.52
CA GLN A 478 -9.02 -3.99 17.53
C GLN A 478 -8.84 -4.54 16.12
N ASN A 479 -7.64 -5.08 15.86
CA ASN A 479 -7.29 -5.77 14.64
C ASN A 479 -6.24 -6.86 14.96
N PRO A 480 -5.80 -7.66 13.98
CA PRO A 480 -4.86 -8.75 14.23
C PRO A 480 -3.53 -8.30 14.81
N TYR A 481 -3.07 -7.08 14.50
CA TYR A 481 -1.79 -6.48 14.87
C TYR A 481 -1.86 -5.59 16.11
N TYR A 482 -3.08 -5.22 16.53
CA TYR A 482 -3.31 -4.26 17.60
C TYR A 482 -4.51 -4.65 18.46
N SER A 483 -4.27 -4.90 19.74
CA SER A 483 -5.28 -4.98 20.79
C SER A 483 -5.04 -3.87 21.79
N GLN A 484 -6.09 -3.26 22.32
CA GLN A 484 -6.02 -2.07 23.15
C GLN A 484 -6.77 -2.28 24.47
N CYS A 485 -6.27 -1.73 25.57
CA CYS A 485 -6.99 -1.74 26.84
C CYS A 485 -8.16 -0.75 26.83
N LEU A 486 -9.40 -1.27 26.89
CA LEU A 486 -10.63 -0.46 26.93
C LEU A 486 -11.46 -0.64 28.21
#